data_AF-A0A955LSI9-F1
#
_entry.id   AF-A0A955LSI9-F1
#
_cell.length_a   1.000
_cell.length_b   1.000
_cell.length_c   1.000
_cell.angle_alpha   90.00
_cell.angle_beta   90.00
_cell.angle_gamma   90.00
#
_symmetry.space_group_name_H-M   'P 1'
#
loop_
_entity.id
_entity.type
_entity.pdbx_description
1 polymer ?
#
loop_
_entity_poly.entity_id
_entity_poly.type
_entity_poly.pdbx_seq_one_letter_code
_entity_poly.pdbx_strand_id
1 'polypeptide(L)'
;MKLRHNFRFKLLWLRGLCAVVIAAAGYLAVYPLALLQCVLPSQLKGGWGADIGIQSAYAEMVSTIDEVIRQVFPKADSIESTVHRLDFKMLFSLQKESGIEVDPAFDSQYRFFTVAQNGQTLGYAAEHTVLGKWGPIHYLLSIKPDGTIADVSVLDYQERRGRPISKSRFTRQFIGKSIADPLKVQTDIKGVTGASISSKGITDGIRKTLHVFNALYTDR
;
A
#
# COMPACT_ATOMS: atom_id res chain seq x y z
N MET A 1 -44.28 38.37 37.59
CA MET A 1 -44.46 38.83 38.99
C MET A 1 -44.08 37.67 39.92
N LYS A 2 -43.09 37.87 40.82
CA LYS A 2 -42.55 36.95 41.87
C LYS A 2 -42.17 35.51 41.43
N LEU A 3 -40.91 35.05 41.44
CA LEU A 3 -39.85 34.96 42.48
C LEU A 3 -39.95 33.73 43.42
N ARG A 4 -38.82 33.00 43.53
CA ARG A 4 -38.34 32.24 44.74
C ARG A 4 -39.15 30.97 45.10
N HIS A 5 -38.74 29.96 45.90
CA HIS A 5 -37.53 29.59 46.70
C HIS A 5 -37.64 28.08 47.11
N ASN A 6 -36.66 27.31 47.64
CA ASN A 6 -35.21 27.50 47.86
C ASN A 6 -34.42 26.16 48.06
N PHE A 7 -33.09 26.23 47.91
CA PHE A 7 -32.01 25.61 48.72
C PHE A 7 -32.14 24.29 49.54
N ARG A 8 -31.10 23.45 49.37
CA ARG A 8 -30.25 22.77 50.40
C ARG A 8 -30.78 21.62 51.29
N PHE A 9 -30.13 20.46 51.11
CA PHE A 9 -29.35 19.72 52.13
C PHE A 9 -27.99 19.41 51.46
N LYS A 10 -26.81 19.94 51.82
CA LYS A 10 -26.02 19.88 53.07
C LYS A 10 -26.01 18.46 53.71
N LEU A 11 -24.94 17.66 53.62
CA LEU A 11 -23.52 17.82 54.04
C LEU A 11 -23.32 17.47 55.52
N LEU A 12 -22.80 16.25 55.78
CA LEU A 12 -22.06 15.76 56.97
C LEU A 12 -21.77 14.25 56.69
N TRP A 13 -20.60 13.64 56.90
CA TRP A 13 -19.37 14.04 57.61
C TRP A 13 -18.10 13.67 56.83
N LEU A 14 -17.11 14.57 56.78
CA LEU A 14 -15.70 14.20 56.70
C LEU A 14 -15.24 13.69 58.07
N ARG A 15 -14.43 12.63 58.16
CA ARG A 15 -13.37 12.52 59.19
C ARG A 15 -12.37 11.40 58.84
N GLY A 16 -11.09 11.74 58.76
CA GLY A 16 -10.02 10.80 58.40
C GLY A 16 -8.75 11.42 57.79
N LEU A 17 -8.44 12.68 58.15
CA LEU A 17 -7.20 13.34 57.74
C LEU A 17 -6.21 13.37 58.93
N CYS A 18 -4.91 13.29 58.63
CA CYS A 18 -3.75 13.48 59.53
C CYS A 18 -3.34 12.33 60.47
N ALA A 19 -2.35 11.54 60.05
CA ALA A 19 -1.09 11.28 60.77
C ALA A 19 -0.03 10.80 59.74
N VAL A 20 0.92 11.66 59.33
CA VAL A 20 2.29 11.78 59.88
C VAL A 20 3.26 10.66 59.42
N VAL A 21 4.11 11.05 58.46
CA VAL A 21 5.55 10.74 58.27
C VAL A 21 6.15 9.52 59.02
N ILE A 22 6.74 8.57 58.29
CA ILE A 22 8.01 7.85 58.58
C ILE A 22 8.38 6.94 57.36
N ALA A 23 9.68 6.85 57.03
CA ALA A 23 10.35 5.93 56.08
C ALA A 23 9.82 5.88 54.62
N ALA A 24 10.57 6.17 53.55
CA ALA A 24 12.03 6.32 53.37
C ALA A 24 12.89 5.07 53.67
N ALA A 25 12.45 3.89 53.22
CA ALA A 25 13.31 2.72 52.97
C ALA A 25 12.61 1.76 51.98
N GLY A 26 13.20 1.50 50.80
CA GLY A 26 12.48 0.78 49.73
C GLY A 26 13.30 0.42 48.49
N TYR A 27 14.58 0.06 48.66
CA TYR A 27 15.43 -0.61 47.66
C TYR A 27 15.63 0.11 46.30
N LEU A 28 16.56 1.06 46.31
CA LEU A 28 17.48 1.22 45.17
C LEU A 28 18.34 -0.05 45.06
N ALA A 29 18.33 -0.71 43.91
CA ALA A 29 19.22 -1.84 43.63
C ALA A 29 19.79 -1.80 42.20
N VAL A 30 21.09 -1.52 42.11
CA VAL A 30 22.00 -1.92 41.02
C VAL A 30 21.73 -1.32 39.64
N TYR A 31 22.05 -0.02 39.49
CA TYR A 31 22.70 0.50 38.28
C TYR A 31 24.05 1.13 38.68
N PRO A 32 25.18 0.39 38.62
CA PRO A 32 26.49 0.99 38.78
C PRO A 32 26.91 1.67 37.48
N LEU A 33 27.37 2.92 37.60
CA LEU A 33 28.10 3.62 36.55
C LEU A 33 29.35 2.81 36.15
N ALA A 34 29.52 2.60 34.85
CA ALA A 34 30.79 2.19 34.26
C ALA A 34 31.02 2.96 32.94
N LEU A 35 31.25 4.28 33.07
CA LEU A 35 31.96 5.01 32.04
C LEU A 35 33.43 4.59 32.11
N LEU A 36 33.90 3.83 31.12
CA LEU A 36 35.30 3.86 30.74
C LEU A 36 35.41 3.92 29.22
N GLN A 37 36.11 4.96 28.75
CA GLN A 37 36.50 5.07 27.35
C GLN A 37 37.54 3.98 27.05
N CYS A 38 37.46 3.36 25.87
CA CYS A 38 38.67 2.91 25.20
C CYS A 38 38.55 3.17 23.69
N VAL A 39 39.52 3.92 23.20
CA VAL A 39 39.74 4.19 21.78
C VAL A 39 40.39 2.96 21.14
N LEU A 40 40.10 2.78 19.85
CA LEU A 40 40.77 1.96 18.81
C LEU A 40 42.30 1.71 19.05
N PRO A 41 42.94 0.64 18.49
CA PRO A 41 42.66 0.17 17.11
C PRO A 41 42.97 -1.32 16.75
N SER A 42 42.80 -1.59 15.44
CA SER A 42 43.65 -2.45 14.58
C SER A 42 43.58 -3.98 14.61
N GLN A 43 43.34 -4.52 13.40
CA GLN A 43 43.96 -5.72 12.80
C GLN A 43 43.84 -7.06 13.53
N LEU A 44 42.89 -7.89 13.07
CA LEU A 44 43.08 -9.35 13.01
C LEU A 44 42.89 -9.82 11.57
N LYS A 45 43.99 -10.25 10.94
CA LYS A 45 44.02 -10.99 9.67
C LYS A 45 44.07 -12.50 9.97
N GLY A 46 43.42 -13.29 9.12
CA GLY A 46 43.28 -14.74 9.22
C GLY A 46 41.79 -15.07 9.07
N GLY A 47 41.31 -15.50 7.91
CA GLY A 47 41.56 -16.86 7.42
C GLY A 47 40.73 -17.81 8.30
N TRP A 48 39.54 -18.27 7.89
CA TRP A 48 39.27 -18.93 6.60
C TRP A 48 38.17 -18.25 5.79
N GLY A 49 38.45 -17.99 4.51
CA GLY A 49 37.50 -17.44 3.55
C GLY A 49 36.48 -18.48 3.07
N ALA A 50 35.48 -18.77 3.90
CA ALA A 50 34.17 -19.13 3.38
C ALA A 50 33.40 -17.82 3.14
N ASP A 51 33.73 -17.14 2.03
CA ASP A 51 32.84 -16.13 1.48
C ASP A 51 31.56 -16.86 1.05
N ILE A 52 30.64 -17.03 2.00
CA ILE A 52 29.21 -17.06 1.72
C ILE A 52 28.86 -15.68 1.17
N GLY A 53 29.24 -15.48 -0.09
CA GLY A 53 28.65 -14.49 -0.94
C GLY A 53 27.15 -14.73 -0.88
N ILE A 54 26.47 -13.93 -0.07
CA ILE A 54 25.06 -13.65 -0.23
C ILE A 54 24.99 -12.88 -1.56
N GLN A 55 25.06 -13.66 -2.64
CA GLN A 55 24.71 -13.22 -3.96
C GLN A 55 23.27 -12.73 -3.80
N SER A 56 23.08 -11.41 -3.75
CA SER A 56 21.77 -10.81 -3.56
C SER A 56 20.96 -11.05 -4.84
N ALA A 57 20.39 -12.25 -4.94
CA ALA A 57 19.53 -12.69 -6.03
C ALA A 57 18.12 -12.06 -5.96
N TYR A 58 18.01 -10.90 -5.29
CA TYR A 58 16.85 -10.01 -5.27
C TYR A 58 16.93 -8.92 -6.36
N ALA A 59 17.95 -8.98 -7.23
CA ALA A 59 18.18 -8.03 -8.31
C ALA A 59 17.90 -8.61 -9.71
N GLU A 60 16.76 -9.29 -9.88
CA GLU A 60 16.15 -9.48 -11.21
C GLU A 60 14.79 -8.78 -11.24
N MET A 61 14.70 -7.70 -12.03
CA MET A 61 13.46 -7.00 -12.41
C MET A 61 12.85 -6.04 -11.38
N VAL A 62 13.55 -4.93 -11.12
CA VAL A 62 12.88 -3.65 -10.77
C VAL A 62 13.34 -2.60 -11.78
N SER A 63 12.62 -2.49 -12.89
CA SER A 63 12.54 -1.22 -13.63
C SER A 63 11.89 -0.20 -12.70
N THR A 64 12.43 1.00 -12.57
CA THR A 64 11.77 2.03 -11.75
C THR A 64 10.39 2.36 -12.32
N ILE A 65 9.45 2.81 -11.47
CA ILE A 65 8.09 3.16 -11.92
C ILE A 65 8.13 4.23 -13.02
N ASP A 66 9.07 5.18 -12.92
CA ASP A 66 9.35 6.19 -13.95
C ASP A 66 9.75 5.56 -15.30
N GLU A 67 10.64 4.56 -15.33
CA GLU A 67 10.99 3.82 -16.56
C GLU A 67 9.77 3.15 -17.20
N VAL A 68 8.93 2.46 -16.40
CA VAL A 68 7.73 1.78 -16.92
C VAL A 68 6.75 2.79 -17.49
N ILE A 69 6.52 3.91 -16.78
CA ILE A 69 5.66 5.00 -17.27
C ILE A 69 6.22 5.57 -18.57
N ARG A 70 7.53 5.79 -18.68
CA ARG A 70 8.18 6.32 -19.91
C ARG A 70 8.20 5.33 -21.06
N GLN A 71 8.20 4.02 -20.81
CA GLN A 71 8.04 3.02 -21.86
C GLN A 71 6.64 3.10 -22.51
N VAL A 72 5.59 3.35 -21.71
CA VAL A 72 4.21 3.52 -22.21
C VAL A 72 3.96 4.92 -22.78
N PHE A 73 4.53 5.95 -22.15
CA PHE A 73 4.36 7.36 -22.49
C PHE A 73 5.72 8.04 -22.79
N PRO A 74 6.41 7.68 -23.90
CA PRO A 74 7.78 8.13 -24.20
C PRO A 74 7.94 9.63 -24.48
N LYS A 75 6.83 10.38 -24.48
CA LYS A 75 6.79 11.83 -24.66
C LYS A 75 6.63 12.62 -23.35
N ALA A 76 6.51 11.94 -22.21
CA ALA A 76 6.25 12.59 -20.93
C ALA A 76 7.44 13.45 -20.46
N ASP A 77 7.17 14.72 -20.15
CA ASP A 77 8.13 15.64 -19.50
C ASP A 77 7.85 15.81 -18.00
N SER A 78 6.61 15.59 -17.55
CA SER A 78 6.23 15.57 -16.13
C SER A 78 5.50 14.28 -15.73
N ILE A 79 5.83 13.77 -14.54
CA ILE A 79 5.20 12.62 -13.89
C ILE A 79 5.02 12.98 -12.41
N GLU A 80 3.77 13.24 -12.00
CA GLU A 80 3.44 13.70 -10.65
C GLU A 80 2.65 12.65 -9.88
N SER A 81 3.15 12.21 -8.72
CA SER A 81 2.49 11.17 -7.90
C SER A 81 1.59 11.75 -6.81
N THR A 82 0.36 11.25 -6.71
CA THR A 82 -0.61 11.58 -5.66
C THR A 82 -1.10 10.30 -5.00
N VAL A 83 -1.04 10.24 -3.66
CA VAL A 83 -1.64 9.14 -2.87
C VAL A 83 -3.04 9.53 -2.44
N HIS A 84 -4.04 8.80 -2.94
CA HIS A 84 -5.43 8.96 -2.55
C HIS A 84 -5.77 7.95 -1.44
N ARG A 85 -6.46 8.42 -0.40
CA ARG A 85 -7.01 7.56 0.67
C ARG A 85 -8.52 7.54 0.55
N LEU A 86 -9.09 6.35 0.51
CA LEU A 86 -10.54 6.14 0.42
C LEU A 86 -11.15 6.05 1.81
N ASP A 87 -12.20 6.83 2.06
CA ASP A 87 -13.00 6.70 3.28
C ASP A 87 -13.99 5.52 3.21
N PHE A 88 -14.70 5.24 4.30
CA PHE A 88 -15.67 4.15 4.36
C PHE A 88 -16.81 4.27 3.32
N LYS A 89 -17.22 5.49 2.95
CA LYS A 89 -18.27 5.71 1.95
C LYS A 89 -17.73 5.41 0.54
N MET A 90 -16.50 5.83 0.24
CA MET A 90 -15.84 5.52 -1.02
C MET A 90 -15.59 4.01 -1.16
N LEU A 91 -15.09 3.34 -0.10
CA LEU A 91 -14.88 1.88 -0.08
C LEU A 91 -16.19 1.10 -0.27
N PHE A 92 -17.28 1.53 0.37
CA PHE A 92 -18.61 0.93 0.20
C PHE A 92 -19.13 1.10 -1.24
N SER A 93 -18.93 2.27 -1.83
CA SER A 93 -19.33 2.56 -3.22
C SER A 93 -18.51 1.72 -4.21
N LEU A 94 -17.18 1.66 -4.01
CA LEU A 94 -16.25 0.81 -4.78
C LEU A 94 -16.68 -0.66 -4.77
N GLN A 95 -17.00 -1.24 -3.61
CA GLN A 95 -17.47 -2.62 -3.51
C GLN A 95 -18.79 -2.83 -4.29
N LYS A 96 -19.74 -1.90 -4.12
CA LYS A 96 -21.05 -1.96 -4.76
C LYS A 96 -20.96 -1.87 -6.29
N GLU A 97 -20.13 -0.97 -6.80
CA GLU A 97 -20.02 -0.67 -8.25
C GLU A 97 -19.13 -1.67 -8.98
N SER A 98 -18.00 -2.07 -8.38
CA SER A 98 -17.11 -3.07 -8.98
C SER A 98 -17.69 -4.48 -8.94
N GLY A 99 -18.56 -4.77 -7.96
CA GLY A 99 -19.06 -6.11 -7.65
C GLY A 99 -18.00 -7.02 -7.01
N ILE A 100 -16.91 -6.44 -6.51
CA ILE A 100 -15.76 -7.14 -5.93
C ILE A 100 -15.65 -6.80 -4.45
N GLU A 101 -15.36 -7.82 -3.64
CA GLU A 101 -15.05 -7.67 -2.21
C GLU A 101 -13.82 -6.76 -2.00
N VAL A 102 -13.99 -5.75 -1.15
CA VAL A 102 -12.99 -4.72 -0.84
C VAL A 102 -12.37 -5.03 0.52
N ASP A 103 -11.05 -5.18 0.56
CA ASP A 103 -10.28 -5.34 1.80
C ASP A 103 -9.64 -3.98 2.16
N PRO A 104 -10.09 -3.29 3.22
CA PRO A 104 -9.53 -2.00 3.62
C PRO A 104 -8.03 -2.03 3.92
N ALA A 105 -7.42 -3.19 4.21
CA ALA A 105 -5.98 -3.30 4.41
C ALA A 105 -5.17 -3.08 3.11
N PHE A 106 -5.76 -3.38 1.94
CA PHE A 106 -5.11 -3.22 0.63
C PHE A 106 -5.76 -2.13 -0.22
N ASP A 107 -7.08 -1.95 -0.12
CA ASP A 107 -7.86 -1.08 -1.00
C ASP A 107 -8.16 0.32 -0.41
N SER A 108 -7.71 0.64 0.80
CA SER A 108 -7.92 1.97 1.38
C SER A 108 -7.00 3.06 0.82
N GLN A 109 -5.95 2.70 0.08
CA GLN A 109 -4.98 3.64 -0.48
C GLN A 109 -4.60 3.24 -1.92
N TYR A 110 -4.53 4.23 -2.81
CA TYR A 110 -4.05 4.06 -4.18
C TYR A 110 -3.07 5.18 -4.50
N ARG A 111 -1.90 4.87 -5.08
CA ARG A 111 -1.02 5.90 -5.66
C ARG A 111 -1.29 6.00 -7.15
N PHE A 112 -1.67 7.19 -7.58
CA PHE A 112 -1.79 7.54 -8.98
C PHE A 112 -0.63 8.45 -9.40
N PHE A 113 -0.26 8.37 -10.67
CA PHE A 113 0.68 9.25 -11.34
C PHE A 113 -0.05 9.96 -12.47
N THR A 114 0.00 11.28 -12.50
CA THR A 114 -0.44 12.07 -13.66
C THR A 114 0.74 12.23 -14.59
N VAL A 115 0.58 11.86 -15.86
CA VAL A 115 1.65 11.87 -16.87
C VAL A 115 1.32 12.96 -17.89
N ALA A 116 2.22 13.93 -18.06
CA ALA A 116 1.98 15.10 -18.90
C ALA A 116 3.13 15.39 -19.88
N GLN A 117 2.78 16.14 -20.93
CA GLN A 117 3.71 16.78 -21.85
C GLN A 117 3.25 18.22 -22.09
N ASN A 118 4.13 19.21 -21.91
CA ASN A 118 3.86 20.64 -22.10
C ASN A 118 2.58 21.13 -21.38
N GLY A 119 2.28 20.56 -20.20
CA GLY A 119 1.06 20.85 -19.42
C GLY A 119 -0.21 20.14 -19.89
N GLN A 120 -0.18 19.36 -20.97
CA GLN A 120 -1.28 18.50 -21.40
C GLN A 120 -1.12 17.09 -20.81
N THR A 121 -2.17 16.54 -20.18
CA THR A 121 -2.18 15.15 -19.70
C THR A 121 -2.12 14.17 -20.87
N LEU A 122 -1.06 13.36 -20.92
CA LEU A 122 -0.90 12.25 -21.86
C LEU A 122 -1.56 10.96 -21.37
N GLY A 123 -1.73 10.82 -20.06
CA GLY A 123 -2.34 9.66 -19.42
C GLY A 123 -2.06 9.62 -17.92
N TYR A 124 -2.29 8.45 -17.34
CA TYR A 124 -2.13 8.19 -15.93
C TYR A 124 -1.46 6.84 -15.72
N ALA A 125 -0.91 6.62 -14.53
CA ALA A 125 -0.59 5.29 -14.03
C ALA A 125 -1.10 5.11 -12.60
N ALA A 126 -1.41 3.88 -12.21
CA ALA A 126 -1.86 3.53 -10.87
C ALA A 126 -1.00 2.38 -10.33
N GLU A 127 -0.29 2.63 -9.25
CA GLU A 127 0.48 1.65 -8.49
C GLU A 127 -0.46 1.01 -7.46
N HIS A 128 -0.58 -0.32 -7.47
CA HIS A 128 -1.41 -1.05 -6.52
C HIS A 128 -0.84 -2.43 -6.18
N THR A 129 -1.22 -2.94 -5.00
CA THR A 129 -0.84 -4.29 -4.54
C THR A 129 -2.07 -5.13 -4.26
N VAL A 130 -2.06 -6.39 -4.72
CA VAL A 130 -3.12 -7.37 -4.45
C VAL A 130 -2.57 -8.66 -3.86
N LEU A 131 -3.41 -9.39 -3.13
CA LEU A 131 -3.06 -10.71 -2.63
C LEU A 131 -3.13 -11.77 -3.74
N GLY A 132 -2.01 -12.45 -3.97
CA GLY A 132 -1.94 -13.69 -4.73
C GLY A 132 -2.17 -14.93 -3.86
N LYS A 133 -1.91 -16.12 -4.40
CA LYS A 133 -1.97 -17.39 -3.65
C LYS A 133 -0.85 -17.51 -2.61
N TRP A 134 0.34 -16.97 -2.92
CA TRP A 134 1.55 -17.23 -2.14
C TRP A 134 2.17 -15.99 -1.50
N GLY A 135 1.70 -14.80 -1.88
CA GLY A 135 2.20 -13.51 -1.39
C GLY A 135 1.56 -12.34 -2.15
N PRO A 136 1.91 -11.10 -1.80
CA PRO A 136 1.48 -9.92 -2.54
C PRO A 136 2.04 -9.91 -3.97
N ILE A 137 1.28 -9.29 -4.87
CA ILE A 137 1.69 -8.98 -6.23
C ILE A 137 1.54 -7.48 -6.43
N HIS A 138 2.64 -6.82 -6.74
CA HIS A 138 2.73 -5.38 -6.96
C HIS A 138 2.68 -5.09 -8.46
N TYR A 139 1.80 -4.20 -8.90
CA TYR A 139 1.66 -3.88 -10.31
C TYR A 139 1.39 -2.40 -10.56
N LEU A 140 1.71 -1.99 -11.78
CA LEU A 140 1.39 -0.70 -12.36
C LEU A 140 0.35 -0.88 -13.46
N LEU A 141 -0.75 -0.15 -13.37
CA LEU A 141 -1.78 -0.05 -14.40
C LEU A 141 -1.63 1.28 -15.12
N SER A 142 -1.24 1.29 -16.39
CA SER A 142 -1.20 2.51 -17.20
C SER A 142 -2.55 2.73 -17.88
N ILE A 143 -3.10 3.94 -17.77
CA ILE A 143 -4.44 4.31 -18.21
C ILE A 143 -4.32 5.53 -19.13
N LYS A 144 -5.03 5.52 -20.27
CA LYS A 144 -5.10 6.66 -21.18
C LYS A 144 -6.09 7.72 -20.68
N PRO A 145 -6.08 8.94 -21.23
CA PRO A 145 -7.05 9.98 -20.89
C PRO A 145 -8.52 9.62 -21.14
N ASP A 146 -8.79 8.63 -22.00
CA ASP A 146 -10.13 8.09 -22.29
C ASP A 146 -10.59 6.99 -21.30
N GLY A 147 -9.80 6.70 -20.26
CA GLY A 147 -10.08 5.64 -19.29
C GLY A 147 -9.80 4.22 -19.78
N THR A 148 -9.27 4.04 -21.00
CA THR A 148 -8.84 2.72 -21.50
C THR A 148 -7.45 2.37 -20.98
N ILE A 149 -7.22 1.07 -20.72
CA ILE A 149 -5.92 0.56 -20.28
C ILE A 149 -4.90 0.66 -21.44
N ALA A 150 -3.78 1.32 -21.17
CA ALA A 150 -2.62 1.36 -22.07
C ALA A 150 -1.71 0.14 -21.88
N ASP A 151 -1.39 -0.21 -20.64
CA ASP A 151 -0.56 -1.38 -20.28
C ASP A 151 -0.86 -1.87 -18.85
N VAL A 152 -0.45 -3.11 -18.55
CA VAL A 152 -0.36 -3.66 -17.19
C VAL A 152 1.02 -4.29 -17.00
N SER A 153 1.80 -3.72 -16.10
CA SER A 153 3.16 -4.17 -15.78
C SER A 153 3.24 -4.65 -14.32
N VAL A 154 3.71 -5.89 -14.11
CA VAL A 154 3.92 -6.45 -12.76
C VAL A 154 5.32 -6.03 -12.30
N LEU A 155 5.39 -5.26 -11.21
CA LEU A 155 6.62 -4.63 -10.72
C LEU A 155 7.41 -5.55 -9.77
N ASP A 156 6.72 -6.23 -8.85
CA ASP A 156 7.29 -7.23 -7.94
C ASP A 156 6.26 -8.33 -7.66
N TYR A 157 6.72 -9.54 -7.40
CA TYR A 157 5.88 -10.69 -7.05
C TYR A 157 6.57 -11.58 -6.01
N GLN A 158 5.97 -11.68 -4.82
CA GLN A 158 6.43 -12.65 -3.81
C GLN A 158 5.68 -13.99 -3.93
N GLU A 159 5.65 -14.57 -5.14
CA GLU A 159 4.96 -15.85 -5.38
C GLU A 159 5.86 -16.99 -5.84
N ARG A 160 6.04 -18.00 -4.98
CA ARG A 160 6.81 -19.23 -5.27
C ARG A 160 6.41 -19.98 -6.55
N ARG A 161 5.19 -19.76 -7.08
CA ARG A 161 4.70 -20.36 -8.36
C ARG A 161 3.95 -19.36 -9.26
N GLY A 162 4.09 -18.04 -9.03
CA GLY A 162 3.33 -16.99 -9.73
C GLY A 162 3.99 -16.39 -10.99
N ARG A 163 5.23 -16.76 -11.31
CA ARG A 163 6.01 -16.27 -12.47
C ARG A 163 5.27 -16.17 -13.82
N PRO A 164 4.25 -16.96 -14.19
CA PRO A 164 3.62 -16.79 -15.49
C PRO A 164 2.63 -15.62 -15.60
N ILE A 165 2.34 -14.90 -14.51
CA ILE A 165 1.38 -13.78 -14.49
C ILE A 165 2.01 -12.47 -14.99
N SER A 166 3.29 -12.23 -14.66
CA SER A 166 4.08 -11.13 -15.23
C SER A 166 4.41 -11.33 -16.72
N LYS A 167 4.07 -12.49 -17.31
CA LYS A 167 4.25 -12.71 -18.75
C LYS A 167 3.25 -11.87 -19.52
N SER A 168 3.76 -11.12 -20.50
CA SER A 168 2.99 -10.27 -21.41
C SER A 168 1.77 -10.96 -22.09
N ARG A 169 1.74 -12.30 -22.21
CA ARG A 169 0.52 -13.02 -22.66
C ARG A 169 -0.69 -12.81 -21.74
N PHE A 170 -0.51 -12.75 -20.42
CA PHE A 170 -1.59 -12.52 -19.48
C PHE A 170 -2.00 -11.04 -19.47
N THR A 171 -1.02 -10.15 -19.30
CA THR A 171 -1.26 -8.71 -19.13
C THR A 171 -1.81 -8.02 -20.39
N ARG A 172 -1.40 -8.43 -21.60
CA ARG A 172 -1.95 -7.88 -22.85
C ARG A 172 -3.45 -8.11 -23.05
N GLN A 173 -4.09 -8.99 -22.27
CA GLN A 173 -5.55 -9.18 -22.33
C GLN A 173 -6.34 -8.00 -21.76
N PHE A 174 -5.69 -7.11 -21.00
CA PHE A 174 -6.31 -5.93 -20.41
C PHE A 174 -6.23 -4.69 -21.33
N ILE A 175 -5.27 -4.65 -22.27
CA ILE A 175 -5.02 -3.47 -23.12
C ILE A 175 -6.28 -3.12 -23.94
N GLY A 176 -6.65 -1.85 -23.92
CA GLY A 176 -7.84 -1.32 -24.59
C GLY A 176 -9.16 -1.53 -23.84
N LYS A 177 -9.19 -2.30 -22.74
CA LYS A 177 -10.37 -2.43 -21.88
C LYS A 177 -10.54 -1.21 -20.98
N SER A 178 -11.75 -1.01 -20.49
CA SER A 178 -12.20 0.14 -19.69
C SER A 178 -13.04 -0.30 -18.49
N ILE A 179 -13.52 0.65 -17.69
CA ILE A 179 -14.51 0.40 -16.61
C ILE A 179 -15.83 -0.22 -17.12
N ALA A 180 -16.19 0.06 -18.38
CA ALA A 180 -17.41 -0.47 -19.01
C ALA A 180 -17.26 -1.95 -19.43
N ASP A 181 -16.03 -2.46 -19.53
CA ASP A 181 -15.76 -3.85 -19.90
C ASP A 181 -15.98 -4.82 -18.72
N PRO A 182 -16.49 -6.03 -18.98
CA PRO A 182 -16.41 -7.12 -18.03
C PRO A 182 -14.95 -7.57 -17.89
N LEU A 183 -14.53 -7.75 -16.64
CA LEU A 183 -13.19 -8.19 -16.24
C LEU A 183 -13.33 -9.36 -15.26
N LYS A 184 -13.68 -10.55 -15.76
CA LYS A 184 -13.80 -11.77 -14.97
C LYS A 184 -12.91 -12.87 -15.53
N VAL A 185 -12.12 -13.48 -14.65
CA VAL A 185 -11.25 -14.62 -15.02
C VAL A 185 -12.09 -15.82 -15.44
N GLN A 186 -11.62 -16.56 -16.45
CA GLN A 186 -12.31 -17.67 -17.13
C GLN A 186 -13.50 -17.27 -18.01
N THR A 187 -14.01 -16.05 -17.91
CA THR A 187 -15.04 -15.50 -18.81
C THR A 187 -14.42 -14.56 -19.83
N ASP A 188 -13.85 -13.44 -19.38
CA ASP A 188 -13.31 -12.37 -20.22
C ASP A 188 -11.77 -12.43 -20.31
N ILE A 189 -11.13 -12.86 -19.22
CA ILE A 189 -9.68 -12.95 -19.07
C ILE A 189 -9.26 -14.41 -18.92
N LYS A 190 -8.38 -14.91 -19.82
CA LYS A 190 -7.84 -16.26 -19.69
C LYS A 190 -6.82 -16.28 -18.55
N GLY A 191 -7.18 -16.94 -17.45
CA GLY A 191 -6.33 -17.11 -16.29
C GLY A 191 -5.10 -17.98 -16.57
N VAL A 192 -4.11 -17.89 -15.69
CA VAL A 192 -2.88 -18.68 -15.75
C VAL A 192 -3.08 -20.05 -15.08
N THR A 193 -2.79 -21.12 -15.82
CA THR A 193 -2.81 -22.50 -15.30
C THR A 193 -1.94 -22.63 -14.05
N GLY A 194 -2.52 -23.14 -12.95
CA GLY A 194 -1.82 -23.29 -11.67
C GLY A 194 -1.74 -22.02 -10.81
N ALA A 195 -2.14 -20.86 -11.33
CA ALA A 195 -2.12 -19.57 -10.64
C ALA A 195 -3.50 -18.86 -10.69
N SER A 196 -4.59 -19.61 -10.53
CA SER A 196 -5.96 -19.11 -10.66
C SER A 196 -6.34 -18.04 -9.63
N ILE A 197 -5.94 -18.21 -8.36
CA ILE A 197 -6.18 -17.23 -7.29
C ILE A 197 -5.48 -15.92 -7.62
N SER A 198 -4.20 -15.98 -7.95
CA SER A 198 -3.37 -14.83 -8.33
C SER A 198 -3.87 -14.13 -9.61
N SER A 199 -4.36 -14.91 -10.59
CA SER A 199 -5.01 -14.37 -11.80
C SER A 199 -6.28 -13.60 -11.46
N LYS A 200 -7.09 -14.10 -10.51
CA LYS A 200 -8.27 -13.42 -9.97
C LYS A 200 -7.85 -12.15 -9.23
N GLY A 201 -6.89 -12.24 -8.31
CA GLY A 201 -6.37 -11.11 -7.53
C GLY A 201 -5.98 -9.91 -8.39
N ILE A 202 -5.19 -10.11 -9.46
CA ILE A 202 -4.84 -9.01 -10.39
C ILE A 202 -6.05 -8.53 -11.18
N THR A 203 -6.89 -9.43 -11.71
CA THR A 203 -8.05 -9.03 -12.53
C THR A 203 -9.04 -8.19 -11.72
N ASP A 204 -9.31 -8.61 -10.49
CA ASP A 204 -10.16 -7.92 -9.53
C ASP A 204 -9.52 -6.60 -9.07
N GLY A 205 -8.20 -6.60 -8.85
CA GLY A 205 -7.41 -5.40 -8.57
C GLY A 205 -7.57 -4.35 -9.66
N ILE A 206 -7.28 -4.70 -10.92
CA ILE A 206 -7.41 -3.81 -12.07
C ILE A 206 -8.83 -3.25 -12.17
N ARG A 207 -9.85 -4.10 -12.00
CA ARG A 207 -11.25 -3.65 -12.01
C ARG A 207 -11.49 -2.62 -10.90
N LYS A 208 -11.09 -2.89 -9.66
CA LYS A 208 -11.19 -1.90 -8.56
C LYS A 208 -10.43 -0.60 -8.87
N THR A 209 -9.20 -0.69 -9.37
CA THR A 209 -8.40 0.50 -9.74
C THR A 209 -9.06 1.34 -10.83
N LEU A 210 -9.74 0.73 -11.81
CA LEU A 210 -10.52 1.47 -12.82
C LEU A 210 -11.73 2.20 -12.22
N HIS A 211 -12.46 1.58 -11.29
CA HIS A 211 -13.55 2.26 -10.56
C HIS A 211 -13.04 3.45 -9.74
N VAL A 212 -11.91 3.28 -9.03
CA VAL A 212 -11.27 4.37 -8.28
C VAL A 212 -10.76 5.47 -9.21
N PHE A 213 -10.19 5.12 -10.37
CA PHE A 213 -9.77 6.08 -11.39
C PHE A 213 -10.96 6.93 -11.89
N ASN A 214 -12.08 6.30 -12.24
CA ASN A 214 -13.27 6.98 -12.74
C ASN A 214 -13.79 8.00 -11.71
N ALA A 215 -13.99 7.56 -10.47
CA ALA A 215 -14.48 8.38 -9.36
C ALA A 215 -13.55 9.54 -8.97
N LEU A 216 -12.25 9.45 -9.26
CA LEU A 216 -11.26 10.49 -8.93
C LEU A 216 -10.96 11.45 -10.07
N TYR A 217 -11.01 11.00 -11.33
CA TYR A 217 -10.50 11.75 -12.50
C TYR A 217 -11.50 11.95 -13.63
N THR A 218 -12.58 11.17 -13.70
CA THR A 218 -13.56 11.21 -14.81
C THR A 218 -14.89 11.86 -14.41
N ASP A 219 -15.39 11.58 -13.19
CA ASP A 219 -16.67 12.10 -12.70
C ASP A 219 -16.57 13.55 -12.12
N ARG A 220 -15.90 14.47 -12.82
CA ARG A 220 -15.71 15.88 -12.39
C ARG A 220 -16.35 16.91 -13.33
#